data_AF-A0A093F0P3-F1
#
_entry.id   AF-A0A093F0P3-F1
#
_cell.length_a   1.000
_cell.length_b   1.000
_cell.length_c   1.000
_cell.angle_alpha   90.00
_cell.angle_beta   90.00
_cell.angle_gamma   90.00
#
_symmetry.space_group_name_H-M   'P 1'
#
loop_
_entity.id
_entity.type
_entity.pdbx_description
1 polymer ?
#
loop_
_entity_poly.entity_id
_entity_poly.type
_entity_poly.pdbx_seq_one_letter_code
_entity_poly.pdbx_strand_id
1 'polypeptide(L)'
;SKQFAEEILKAHNDYRKKHGVPPLKLCKKLNRGAQQYAEELAATGVLKHSSESANEKCGENLAWASYDQSGKDVADRWYSEIKNYSFHNPGFSSGTGHFTAMVWKNTKKMGVGKASASDGSTFVVARYDPAGNVVNPGYYEENVLPPRK
;
A
#
# COMPACT_ATOMS: atom_id res chain seq x y z
N SER A 1 3.41 -15.18 -1.17
CA SER A 1 3.94 -16.03 -2.27
C SER A 1 4.54 -15.15 -3.37
N LYS A 2 5.37 -15.70 -4.27
CA LYS A 2 5.96 -14.95 -5.40
C LYS A 2 4.89 -14.39 -6.35
N GLN A 3 3.92 -15.22 -6.71
CA GLN A 3 2.80 -14.83 -7.58
C GLN A 3 1.99 -13.65 -7.02
N PHE A 4 1.61 -13.72 -5.73
CA PHE A 4 0.87 -12.64 -5.07
C PHE A 4 1.62 -11.30 -5.14
N ALA A 5 2.93 -11.33 -4.92
CA ALA A 5 3.76 -10.13 -4.98
C ALA A 5 3.86 -9.53 -6.39
N GLU A 6 3.89 -10.37 -7.43
CA GLU A 6 3.91 -9.94 -8.82
C GLU A 6 2.55 -9.36 -9.27
N GLU A 7 1.44 -9.99 -8.87
CA GLU A 7 0.08 -9.52 -9.17
C GLU A 7 -0.19 -8.14 -8.57
N ILE A 8 0.11 -7.97 -7.27
CA ILE A 8 -0.12 -6.70 -6.60
C ILE A 8 0.81 -5.61 -7.13
N LEU A 9 2.09 -5.93 -7.41
CA LEU A 9 3.03 -4.99 -8.05
C LEU A 9 2.50 -4.54 -9.42
N LYS A 10 2.01 -5.49 -10.23
CA LYS A 10 1.47 -5.18 -11.56
C LYS A 10 0.30 -4.20 -11.44
N ALA A 11 -0.67 -4.49 -10.56
CA ALA A 11 -1.82 -3.60 -10.35
C ALA A 11 -1.39 -2.21 -9.85
N HIS A 12 -0.44 -2.13 -8.91
CA HIS A 12 0.13 -0.85 -8.48
C HIS A 12 0.73 -0.08 -9.65
N ASN A 13 1.50 -0.74 -10.51
CA ASN A 13 2.16 -0.10 -11.64
C ASN A 13 1.18 0.32 -12.75
N ASP A 14 0.10 -0.43 -12.95
CA ASP A 14 -0.99 -0.03 -13.87
C ASP A 14 -1.66 1.26 -13.38
N TYR A 15 -1.96 1.37 -12.08
CA TYR A 15 -2.51 2.59 -11.49
C TYR A 15 -1.50 3.75 -11.48
N ARG A 16 -0.25 3.51 -11.13
CA ARG A 16 0.81 4.54 -11.17
C ARG A 16 1.01 5.10 -12.58
N LYS A 17 0.93 4.25 -13.61
CA LYS A 17 0.93 4.68 -15.01
C LYS A 17 -0.25 5.61 -15.32
N LYS A 18 -1.46 5.29 -14.84
CA LYS A 18 -2.64 6.16 -14.97
C LYS A 18 -2.43 7.54 -14.33
N HIS A 19 -1.66 7.63 -13.25
CA HIS A 19 -1.31 8.88 -12.59
C HIS A 19 -0.02 9.53 -13.14
N GLY A 20 0.61 8.93 -14.15
CA GLY A 20 1.81 9.46 -14.77
C GLY A 20 3.07 9.45 -13.89
N VAL A 21 3.12 8.60 -12.86
CA VAL A 21 4.27 8.49 -11.96
C VAL A 21 5.09 7.23 -12.27
N PRO A 22 6.41 7.21 -11.96
CA PRO A 22 7.27 6.07 -12.28
C PRO A 22 6.82 4.76 -11.59
N PRO A 23 7.03 3.58 -12.21
CA PRO A 23 6.66 2.31 -11.62
C PRO A 23 7.50 1.99 -10.37
N LEU A 24 6.92 1.21 -9.46
CA LEU A 24 7.59 0.61 -8.31
C LEU A 24 8.35 -0.65 -8.71
N LYS A 25 9.33 -1.01 -7.90
CA LYS A 25 10.05 -2.29 -7.96
C LYS A 25 9.90 -3.05 -6.65
N LEU A 26 9.73 -4.36 -6.72
CA LEU A 26 9.75 -5.20 -5.52
C LEU A 26 11.13 -5.17 -4.86
N CYS A 27 11.14 -5.06 -3.54
CA CYS A 27 12.33 -5.14 -2.71
C CYS A 27 12.26 -6.38 -1.81
N LYS A 28 13.23 -7.29 -1.94
CA LYS A 28 13.28 -8.52 -1.13
C LYS A 28 13.32 -8.24 0.37
N LYS A 29 14.00 -7.16 0.80
CA LYS A 29 14.05 -6.77 2.22
C LYS A 29 12.66 -6.34 2.72
N LEU A 30 11.97 -5.50 1.96
CA LEU A 30 10.61 -5.05 2.31
C LEU A 30 9.61 -6.20 2.28
N ASN A 31 9.71 -7.13 1.33
CA ASN A 31 8.85 -8.32 1.29
C ASN A 31 8.98 -9.15 2.57
N ARG A 32 10.20 -9.35 3.08
CA ARG A 32 10.41 -10.12 4.32
C ARG A 32 9.78 -9.43 5.51
N GLY A 33 10.01 -8.13 5.69
CA GLY A 33 9.41 -7.36 6.79
C GLY A 33 7.88 -7.35 6.71
N ALA A 34 7.33 -7.11 5.52
CA ALA A 34 5.88 -7.14 5.31
C ALA A 34 5.28 -8.54 5.57
N GLN A 35 5.97 -9.61 5.17
CA GLN A 35 5.53 -10.99 5.41
C GLN A 35 5.54 -11.34 6.89
N GLN A 36 6.63 -11.04 7.59
CA GLN A 36 6.73 -11.25 9.03
C GLN A 36 5.63 -10.50 9.78
N TYR A 37 5.34 -9.27 9.39
CA TYR A 37 4.27 -8.51 10.03
C TYR A 37 2.88 -9.04 9.68
N ALA A 38 2.64 -9.49 8.45
CA ALA A 38 1.38 -10.12 8.08
C ALA A 38 1.10 -11.38 8.94
N GLU A 39 2.13 -12.18 9.22
CA GLU A 39 2.04 -13.35 10.10
C GLU A 39 1.72 -12.96 11.55
N GLU A 40 2.29 -11.87 12.07
CA GLU A 40 1.93 -11.33 13.39
C GLU A 40 0.47 -10.87 13.44
N LEU A 41 -0.02 -10.17 12.42
CA LEU A 41 -1.42 -9.76 12.33
C LEU A 41 -2.36 -10.97 12.26
N ALA A 42 -1.99 -12.00 11.50
CA ALA A 42 -2.76 -13.24 11.42
C ALA A 42 -2.79 -14.03 12.74
N ALA A 43 -1.68 -14.02 13.50
CA ALA A 43 -1.61 -14.68 14.80
C ALA A 43 -2.41 -13.93 15.89
N THR A 44 -2.43 -12.60 15.84
CA THR A 44 -3.11 -11.76 16.84
C THR A 44 -4.56 -11.46 16.48
N GLY A 45 -4.93 -11.52 15.20
CA GLY A 45 -6.24 -11.11 14.70
C GLY A 45 -6.50 -9.60 14.73
N VAL A 46 -5.49 -8.79 15.06
CA VAL A 46 -5.65 -7.35 15.28
C VAL A 46 -5.07 -6.57 14.10
N LEU A 47 -5.92 -5.93 13.31
CA LEU A 47 -5.50 -5.06 12.21
C LEU A 47 -5.04 -3.69 12.76
N LYS A 48 -3.73 -3.54 12.96
CA LYS A 48 -3.08 -2.28 13.39
C LYS A 48 -1.80 -2.05 12.62
N HIS A 49 -1.40 -0.78 12.50
CA HIS A 49 -0.11 -0.43 11.90
C HIS A 49 1.07 -0.88 12.77
N SER A 50 2.17 -1.25 12.11
CA SER A 50 3.39 -1.69 12.79
C SER A 50 4.08 -0.53 13.49
N SER A 51 4.69 -0.79 14.66
CA SER A 51 5.63 0.15 15.27
C SER A 51 6.85 0.39 14.37
N GLU A 52 7.19 -0.57 13.51
CA GLU A 52 8.19 -0.42 12.47
C GLU A 52 7.79 0.60 11.40
N SER A 53 6.53 0.76 11.01
CA SER A 53 6.13 1.87 10.12
C SER A 53 6.35 3.25 10.77
N ALA A 54 6.34 3.31 12.11
CA ALA A 54 6.65 4.52 12.85
C ALA A 54 8.18 4.75 13.03
N ASN A 55 8.98 3.67 13.07
CA ASN A 55 10.42 3.70 13.38
C ASN A 55 11.34 3.50 12.16
N GLU A 56 10.96 2.61 11.24
CA GLU A 56 11.54 2.47 9.92
C GLU A 56 10.81 3.44 8.99
N LYS A 57 11.55 4.30 8.30
CA LYS A 57 11.05 5.39 7.42
C LYS A 57 10.33 4.90 6.15
N CYS A 58 9.52 3.84 6.25
CA CYS A 58 8.78 3.21 5.18
C CYS A 58 7.28 3.36 5.41
N GLY A 59 6.53 3.64 4.33
CA GLY A 59 5.07 3.73 4.39
C GLY A 59 4.45 2.34 4.53
N GLU A 60 3.20 2.26 4.98
CA GLU A 60 2.49 0.98 5.16
C GLU A 60 1.03 1.08 4.71
N ASN A 61 0.57 0.08 3.94
CA ASN A 61 -0.86 -0.19 3.74
C ASN A 61 -1.19 -1.56 4.32
N LEU A 62 -2.39 -1.65 4.91
CA LEU A 62 -2.92 -2.89 5.47
C LEU A 62 -4.22 -3.26 4.78
N ALA A 63 -4.48 -4.55 4.64
CA ALA A 63 -5.79 -5.04 4.24
C ALA A 63 -6.16 -6.32 5.02
N TRP A 64 -7.45 -6.45 5.27
CA TRP A 64 -8.05 -7.64 5.85
C TRP A 64 -9.29 -8.05 5.06
N ALA A 65 -9.52 -9.37 5.00
CA ALA A 65 -10.77 -9.95 4.56
C ALA A 65 -10.99 -11.31 5.23
N SER A 66 -12.25 -11.72 5.36
CA SER A 66 -12.66 -13.04 5.85
C SER A 66 -12.44 -14.19 4.84
N TYR A 67 -11.73 -13.92 3.74
CA TYR A 67 -11.47 -14.85 2.64
C TYR A 67 -10.06 -14.63 2.08
N ASP A 68 -9.61 -15.54 1.21
CA ASP A 68 -8.33 -15.38 0.53
C ASP A 68 -8.37 -14.29 -0.54
N GLN A 69 -7.46 -13.32 -0.45
CA GLN A 69 -7.42 -12.17 -1.34
C GLN A 69 -6.33 -12.35 -2.41
N SER A 70 -6.69 -12.06 -3.67
CA SER A 70 -5.69 -11.93 -4.74
C SER A 70 -4.90 -10.62 -4.60
N GLY A 71 -3.71 -10.56 -5.19
CA GLY A 71 -2.91 -9.33 -5.14
C GLY A 71 -3.60 -8.16 -5.84
N LYS A 72 -4.35 -8.46 -6.90
CA LYS A 72 -5.12 -7.47 -7.65
C LYS A 72 -6.28 -6.91 -6.84
N ASP A 73 -7.07 -7.75 -6.17
CA ASP A 73 -8.23 -7.28 -5.41
C ASP A 73 -7.84 -6.33 -4.28
N VAL A 74 -6.71 -6.60 -3.62
CA VAL A 74 -6.16 -5.72 -2.58
C VAL A 74 -5.78 -4.36 -3.16
N ALA A 75 -5.05 -4.35 -4.29
CA ALA A 75 -4.65 -3.11 -4.95
C ALA A 75 -5.86 -2.30 -5.43
N ASP A 76 -6.87 -2.96 -6.01
CA ASP A 76 -8.09 -2.30 -6.48
C ASP A 76 -8.87 -1.68 -5.31
N ARG A 77 -8.97 -2.39 -4.17
CA ARG A 77 -9.62 -1.87 -2.95
C ARG A 77 -8.90 -0.63 -2.42
N TRP A 78 -7.57 -0.69 -2.29
CA TRP A 78 -6.77 0.48 -1.87
C TRP A 78 -6.89 1.65 -2.85
N TYR A 79 -6.85 1.39 -4.16
CA TYR A 79 -6.99 2.44 -5.16
C TYR A 79 -8.40 3.07 -5.17
N SER A 80 -9.45 2.31 -4.83
CA SER A 80 -10.84 2.79 -4.83
C SER A 80 -11.08 4.00 -3.93
N GLU A 81 -10.19 4.25 -2.96
CA GLU A 81 -10.19 5.43 -2.11
C GLU A 81 -9.99 6.75 -2.88
N ILE A 82 -9.50 6.71 -4.13
CA ILE A 82 -9.43 7.88 -5.01
C ILE A 82 -10.76 8.63 -5.11
N LYS A 83 -11.90 7.91 -4.98
CA LYS A 83 -13.25 8.51 -5.00
C LYS A 83 -13.49 9.51 -3.85
N ASN A 84 -12.72 9.40 -2.77
CA ASN A 84 -12.79 10.26 -1.59
C ASN A 84 -11.69 11.34 -1.60
N TYR A 85 -10.75 11.31 -2.55
CA TYR A 85 -9.62 12.23 -2.59
C TYR A 85 -9.93 13.48 -3.42
N SER A 86 -9.70 14.66 -2.83
CA SER A 86 -9.84 15.94 -3.54
C SER A 86 -8.50 16.40 -4.07
N PHE A 87 -8.32 16.37 -5.40
CA PHE A 87 -7.15 16.97 -6.05
C PHE A 87 -7.13 18.50 -5.97
N HIS A 88 -8.26 19.15 -5.69
CA HIS A 88 -8.35 20.60 -5.50
C HIS A 88 -7.95 21.05 -4.09
N ASN A 89 -8.02 20.14 -3.12
CA ASN A 89 -7.58 20.37 -1.75
C ASN A 89 -6.68 19.20 -1.32
N PRO A 90 -5.46 19.10 -1.88
CA PRO A 90 -4.60 17.95 -1.69
C PRO A 90 -4.09 17.88 -0.25
N GLY A 91 -4.18 16.70 0.35
CA GLY A 91 -3.70 16.49 1.71
C GLY A 91 -4.01 15.10 2.22
N PHE A 92 -3.63 14.84 3.48
CA PHE A 92 -4.02 13.62 4.16
C PHE A 92 -5.49 13.68 4.54
N SER A 93 -6.23 12.59 4.31
CA SER A 93 -7.53 12.37 4.93
C SER A 93 -7.72 10.90 5.29
N SER A 94 -8.50 10.65 6.33
CA SER A 94 -8.92 9.29 6.66
C SER A 94 -9.70 8.71 5.47
N GLY A 95 -9.34 7.50 5.04
CA GLY A 95 -9.94 6.84 3.89
C GLY A 95 -9.42 7.28 2.52
N THR A 96 -8.29 8.00 2.46
CA THR A 96 -7.49 8.21 1.22
C THR A 96 -6.03 7.79 1.34
N GLY A 97 -5.61 7.37 2.53
CA GLY A 97 -4.23 7.02 2.85
C GLY A 97 -3.70 5.85 2.01
N HIS A 98 -4.52 4.85 1.72
CA HIS A 98 -4.05 3.71 0.94
C HIS A 98 -3.83 4.10 -0.52
N PHE A 99 -4.79 4.82 -1.11
CA PHE A 99 -4.67 5.33 -2.47
C PHE A 99 -3.43 6.22 -2.63
N THR A 100 -3.27 7.21 -1.74
CA THR A 100 -2.16 8.17 -1.79
C THR A 100 -0.80 7.50 -1.67
N ALA A 101 -0.67 6.47 -0.82
CA ALA A 101 0.56 5.67 -0.71
C ALA A 101 0.88 4.91 -2.02
N MET A 102 -0.12 4.33 -2.68
CA MET A 102 0.08 3.58 -3.94
C MET A 102 0.64 4.47 -5.06
N VAL A 103 0.09 5.67 -5.21
CA VAL A 103 0.42 6.58 -6.32
C VAL A 103 1.50 7.61 -5.98
N TRP A 104 2.07 7.56 -4.78
CA TRP A 104 3.08 8.52 -4.34
C TRP A 104 4.29 8.55 -5.29
N LYS A 105 4.49 9.67 -5.99
CA LYS A 105 5.50 9.83 -7.06
C LYS A 105 6.92 9.50 -6.60
N ASN A 106 7.28 9.91 -5.39
CA ASN A 106 8.64 9.73 -4.89
C ASN A 106 8.94 8.33 -4.32
N THR A 107 7.92 7.52 -4.04
CA THR A 107 8.12 6.11 -3.66
C THR A 107 8.67 5.32 -4.84
N LYS A 108 9.69 4.49 -4.59
CA LYS A 108 10.44 3.76 -5.64
C LYS A 108 10.34 2.25 -5.51
N LYS A 109 10.23 1.77 -4.28
CA LYS A 109 10.21 0.35 -3.95
C LYS A 109 8.98 0.02 -3.14
N MET A 110 8.50 -1.20 -3.31
CA MET A 110 7.51 -1.78 -2.42
C MET A 110 7.94 -3.16 -1.98
N GLY A 111 7.41 -3.61 -0.85
CA GLY A 111 7.37 -5.01 -0.50
C GLY A 111 6.01 -5.38 0.03
N VAL A 112 5.67 -6.67 -0.03
CA VAL A 112 4.35 -7.15 0.34
C VAL A 112 4.44 -8.52 1.01
N GLY A 113 3.58 -8.70 2.01
CA GLY A 113 3.35 -9.94 2.74
C GLY A 113 1.87 -10.28 2.79
N LYS A 114 1.56 -11.58 2.81
CA LYS A 114 0.21 -12.10 3.04
C LYS A 114 0.28 -13.29 3.99
N ALA A 115 -0.59 -13.32 4.99
CA ALA A 115 -0.76 -14.45 5.88
C ALA A 115 -2.25 -14.77 6.07
N SER A 116 -2.54 -16.04 6.31
CA SER A 116 -3.87 -16.52 6.65
C SER A 116 -3.94 -16.81 8.14
N ALA A 117 -5.01 -16.37 8.80
CA ALA A 117 -5.31 -16.73 10.18
C ALA A 117 -6.02 -18.09 10.26
N SER A 118 -6.14 -18.64 11.47
CA SER A 118 -6.78 -19.95 11.71
C SER A 118 -8.26 -19.98 11.37
N ASP A 119 -8.94 -18.82 11.34
CA ASP A 119 -10.33 -18.65 10.96
C ASP A 119 -10.54 -18.55 9.43
N GLY A 120 -9.47 -18.67 8.63
CA GLY A 120 -9.50 -18.56 7.18
C GLY A 120 -9.46 -17.12 6.65
N SER A 121 -9.45 -16.11 7.54
CA SER A 121 -9.24 -14.71 7.15
C SER A 121 -7.81 -14.47 6.67
N THR A 122 -7.62 -13.42 5.87
CA THR A 122 -6.30 -13.04 5.36
C THR A 122 -5.92 -11.62 5.72
N PHE A 123 -4.64 -11.47 6.07
CA PHE A 123 -3.99 -10.21 6.38
C PHE A 123 -2.94 -9.92 5.33
N VAL A 124 -2.96 -8.72 4.78
CA VAL A 124 -2.00 -8.26 3.78
C VAL A 124 -1.33 -6.99 4.27
N VAL A 125 -0.02 -6.95 4.14
CA VAL A 125 0.83 -5.80 4.49
C VAL A 125 1.59 -5.41 3.24
N ALA A 126 1.55 -4.13 2.86
CA ALA A 126 2.47 -3.54 1.89
C ALA A 126 3.32 -2.48 2.55
N ARG A 127 4.63 -2.48 2.27
CA ARG A 127 5.61 -1.50 2.73
C ARG A 127 6.16 -0.72 1.55
N TYR A 128 6.40 0.59 1.73
CA TYR A 128 6.81 1.51 0.66
C TYR A 128 8.08 2.28 1.03
N ASP A 129 9.04 2.37 0.11
CA ASP A 129 10.30 3.08 0.31
C ASP A 129 10.69 3.95 -0.91
N PRO A 130 10.99 5.26 -0.72
CA PRO A 130 10.72 6.05 0.49
C PRO A 130 9.24 6.08 0.88
N ALA A 131 8.96 6.38 2.15
CA ALA A 131 7.60 6.53 2.65
C ALA A 131 6.81 7.61 1.87
N GLY A 132 5.56 7.26 1.53
CA GLY A 132 4.57 8.22 1.06
C GLY A 132 3.84 8.88 2.23
N ASN A 133 2.79 9.65 1.90
CA ASN A 133 1.86 10.25 2.87
C ASN A 133 2.52 11.18 3.91
N VAL A 134 3.70 11.71 3.61
CA VAL A 134 4.40 12.66 4.47
C VAL A 134 3.60 13.98 4.51
N VAL A 135 3.14 14.35 5.71
CA VAL A 135 2.30 15.53 5.92
C VAL A 135 3.16 16.79 6.05
N ASN A 136 3.68 17.24 4.91
CA ASN A 136 4.36 18.53 4.76
C ASN A 136 3.62 19.41 3.73
N PRO A 137 3.67 20.75 3.85
CA PRO A 137 3.09 21.65 2.86
C PRO A 137 3.58 21.32 1.43
N GLY A 138 2.65 21.23 0.48
CA GLY A 138 2.93 20.96 -0.94
C GLY A 138 3.23 19.50 -1.31
N TYR A 139 3.56 18.62 -0.36
CA TYR A 139 4.02 17.26 -0.68
C TYR A 139 2.94 16.42 -1.37
N TYR A 140 1.68 16.54 -0.95
CA TYR A 140 0.58 15.81 -1.57
C TYR A 140 0.33 16.26 -3.01
N GLU A 141 0.38 17.57 -3.28
CA GLU A 141 0.21 18.12 -4.63
C GLU A 141 1.33 17.64 -5.58
N GLU A 142 2.56 17.61 -5.10
CA GLU A 142 3.72 17.16 -5.89
C GLU A 142 3.74 15.65 -6.15
N ASN A 143 3.16 14.86 -5.24
CA ASN A 143 3.29 13.40 -5.24
C ASN A 143 2.03 12.63 -5.62
N VAL A 144 0.84 13.22 -5.48
CA VAL A 144 -0.45 12.59 -5.76
C VAL A 144 -1.09 13.30 -6.95
N LEU A 145 -0.59 12.98 -8.15
CA LEU A 145 -1.04 13.61 -9.38
C LEU A 145 -2.45 13.13 -9.78
N PRO A 146 -3.28 13.94 -10.45
CA PRO A 146 -4.55 13.48 -10.99
C PRO A 146 -4.36 12.39 -12.06
N PRO A 147 -5.34 11.50 -12.26
CA PRO A 147 -5.30 10.53 -13.34
C PRO A 147 -5.27 11.25 -14.70
N ARG A 148 -4.47 10.72 -15.62
CA ARG A 148 -4.41 11.20 -17.01
C ARG A 148 -5.75 10.98 -17.71
N LYS A 149 -6.14 11.95 -18.53
CA LYS A 149 -7.26 11.84 -19.47
C LYS A 149 -6.93 10.85 -20.58
#